data_AF-A0A0S8GJX6-F1
#
_entry.id   AF-A0A0S8GJX6-F1
#
_cell.length_a   1.000
_cell.length_b   1.000
_cell.length_c   1.000
_cell.angle_alpha   90.00
_cell.angle_beta   90.00
_cell.angle_gamma   90.00
#
_symmetry.space_group_name_H-M   'P 1'
#
loop_
_entity.id
_entity.type
_entity.pdbx_description
1 polymer ?
#
loop_
_entity_poly.entity_id
_entity_poly.type
_entity_poly.pdbx_seq_one_letter_code
_entity_poly.pdbx_strand_id
1 'polypeptide(L)'
;MSKSEKIELKGRELATRLTGILTPTGGISWKPSVDERDKAQQLLVYLAGQRALHYPYDREIGSFIAQSIFDTRERLTRDMEALSTDALLRKILRAMQAACRKFLDDNQSPSAGYGQPYQAQLLCTLGKLRALFGIHIARIAFAYDLEVDAC
;
A
#
# COMPACT_ATOMS: atom_id res chain seq x y z
N MET A 1 22.09 35.75 3.86
CA MET A 1 21.85 34.71 2.83
C MET A 1 22.21 33.36 3.45
N SER A 2 21.23 32.65 4.01
CA SER A 2 21.45 31.34 4.61
C SER A 2 21.50 30.28 3.50
N LYS A 3 22.59 29.54 3.40
CA LYS A 3 22.69 28.37 2.52
C LYS A 3 21.76 27.31 3.08
N SER A 4 20.69 26.99 2.34
CA SER A 4 19.88 25.80 2.61
C SER A 4 20.79 24.59 2.41
N GLU A 5 21.23 23.95 3.49
CA GLU A 5 21.77 22.60 3.43
C GLU A 5 20.68 21.72 2.80
N LYS A 6 20.90 21.29 1.56
CA LYS A 6 20.12 20.20 0.99
C LYS A 6 20.42 18.97 1.85
N ILE A 7 19.51 18.63 2.75
CA ILE A 7 19.48 17.34 3.39
C ILE A 7 19.11 16.34 2.30
N GLU A 8 20.12 15.92 1.54
CA GLU A 8 20.04 14.77 0.65
C GLU A 8 20.02 13.54 1.56
N LEU A 9 18.88 13.30 2.21
CA LEU A 9 18.60 12.03 2.88
C LEU A 9 18.88 10.97 1.82
N LYS A 10 19.95 10.20 2.02
CA LYS A 10 20.45 9.17 1.11
C LYS A 10 19.30 8.22 0.77
N GLY A 11 18.56 8.49 -0.31
CA GLY A 11 17.31 7.78 -0.63
C GLY A 11 17.54 6.26 -0.77
N ARG A 12 18.75 5.87 -1.18
CA ARG A 12 19.23 4.48 -1.21
C ARG A 12 19.28 3.83 0.18
N GLU A 13 19.73 4.56 1.20
CA GLU A 13 19.82 4.05 2.57
C GLU A 13 18.43 3.91 3.20
N LEU A 14 17.56 4.92 3.01
CA LEU A 14 16.16 4.84 3.45
C LEU A 14 15.42 3.70 2.79
N ALA A 15 15.63 3.48 1.50
CA ALA A 15 14.98 2.40 0.79
C ALA A 15 15.48 1.02 1.15
N THR A 16 16.79 0.87 1.40
CA THR A 16 17.37 -0.37 1.92
C THR A 16 16.74 -0.73 3.27
N ARG A 17 16.54 0.27 4.14
CA ARG A 17 15.87 0.11 5.44
C ARG A 17 14.36 -0.12 5.30
N LEU A 18 13.69 0.60 4.41
CA LEU A 18 12.24 0.51 4.20
C LEU A 18 11.85 -0.83 3.59
N THR A 19 12.57 -1.31 2.57
CA THR A 19 12.25 -2.57 1.89
C THR A 19 12.76 -3.79 2.64
N GLY A 20 13.74 -3.64 3.54
CA GLY A 20 14.48 -4.77 4.13
C GLY A 20 15.30 -5.54 3.11
N ILE A 21 15.47 -4.97 1.91
CA ILE A 21 16.05 -5.61 0.74
C ILE A 21 17.28 -4.81 0.34
N LEU A 22 18.46 -5.40 0.53
CA LEU A 22 19.75 -4.84 0.13
C LEU A 22 19.97 -4.80 -1.40
N THR A 23 18.92 -4.84 -2.23
CA THR A 23 18.76 -5.64 -3.47
C THR A 23 18.24 -7.05 -3.14
N PRO A 24 17.19 -7.56 -3.84
CA PRO A 24 16.73 -8.92 -3.60
C PRO A 24 17.90 -9.83 -3.98
N THR A 25 18.45 -10.52 -2.97
CA THR A 25 19.54 -11.49 -3.07
C THR A 25 20.88 -10.94 -3.59
N GLY A 26 21.56 -10.13 -2.79
CA GLY A 26 23.03 -10.05 -2.81
C GLY A 26 23.69 -9.31 -3.97
N GLY A 27 23.71 -7.98 -3.94
CA GLY A 27 24.71 -7.14 -4.63
C GLY A 27 24.69 -7.15 -6.16
N ILE A 28 23.90 -8.02 -6.78
CA ILE A 28 23.67 -8.06 -8.22
C ILE A 28 22.55 -7.07 -8.52
N SER A 29 22.79 -6.23 -9.52
CA SER A 29 21.82 -5.27 -10.06
C SER A 29 20.50 -5.99 -10.38
N TRP A 30 19.56 -5.99 -9.42
CA TRP A 30 18.21 -6.44 -9.68
C TRP A 30 17.56 -5.41 -10.57
N LYS A 31 17.28 -5.81 -11.81
CA LYS A 31 16.56 -5.00 -12.77
C LYS A 31 15.17 -5.63 -12.91
N PRO A 32 14.09 -4.93 -12.50
CA PRO A 32 12.75 -5.45 -12.68
C PRO A 32 12.48 -5.72 -14.17
N SER A 33 11.70 -6.75 -14.47
CA SER A 33 11.23 -6.95 -15.83
C SER A 33 10.31 -5.79 -16.22
N VAL A 34 10.25 -5.48 -17.52
CA VAL A 34 9.35 -4.42 -18.03
C VAL A 34 7.90 -4.73 -17.64
N ASP A 35 7.48 -5.99 -17.77
CA ASP A 35 6.15 -6.44 -17.38
C ASP A 35 5.85 -6.24 -15.88
N GLU A 36 6.80 -6.53 -14.98
CA GLU A 36 6.60 -6.34 -13.54
C GLU A 36 6.54 -4.85 -13.17
N ARG A 37 7.37 -4.01 -13.82
CA ARG A 37 7.34 -2.55 -13.66
C ARG A 37 6.03 -1.94 -14.15
N ASP A 38 5.52 -2.38 -15.30
CA ASP A 38 4.26 -1.90 -15.85
C ASP A 38 3.08 -2.27 -14.95
N LYS A 39 3.07 -3.50 -14.41
CA LYS A 39 2.08 -3.92 -13.41
C LYS A 39 2.16 -3.07 -12.13
N ALA A 40 3.37 -2.77 -11.66
CA ALA A 40 3.57 -1.89 -10.51
C ALA A 40 3.00 -0.48 -10.76
N GLN A 41 3.25 0.10 -11.94
CA GLN A 41 2.71 1.41 -12.31
C GLN A 41 1.18 1.39 -12.38
N GLN A 42 0.59 0.39 -13.04
CA GLN A 42 -0.87 0.24 -13.14
C GLN A 42 -1.52 0.08 -11.76
N LEU A 43 -0.85 -0.60 -10.83
CA LEU A 43 -1.33 -0.72 -9.46
C LEU A 43 -1.28 0.62 -8.73
N LEU A 44 -0.19 1.39 -8.84
CA LEU A 44 -0.10 2.71 -8.21
C LEU A 44 -1.20 3.65 -8.69
N VAL A 45 -1.47 3.68 -9.99
CA VAL A 45 -2.58 4.45 -10.58
C VAL A 45 -3.93 4.00 -10.01
N TYR A 46 -4.15 2.69 -9.91
CA TYR A 46 -5.39 2.15 -9.32
C TYR A 46 -5.55 2.57 -7.84
N LEU A 47 -4.47 2.52 -7.06
CA LEU A 47 -4.46 2.89 -5.64
C LEU A 47 -4.66 4.39 -5.42
N ALA A 48 -4.15 5.24 -6.31
CA ALA A 48 -4.42 6.69 -6.30
C ALA A 48 -5.92 6.99 -6.43
N GLY A 49 -6.66 6.16 -7.18
CA GLY A 49 -8.12 6.27 -7.30
C GLY A 49 -8.93 5.65 -6.16
N GLN A 50 -8.31 4.99 -5.17
CA GLN A 50 -9.05 4.30 -4.11
C GLN A 50 -9.52 5.23 -3.01
N ARG A 51 -10.84 5.40 -2.91
CA ARG A 51 -11.51 6.18 -1.88
C ARG A 51 -11.02 5.83 -0.47
N ALA A 52 -10.94 4.55 -0.13
CA ALA A 52 -10.53 4.11 1.20
C ALA A 52 -9.12 4.59 1.60
N LEU A 53 -8.26 4.97 0.64
CA LEU A 53 -6.91 5.43 0.94
C LEU A 53 -6.82 6.95 1.13
N HIS A 54 -7.65 7.73 0.43
CA HIS A 54 -7.45 9.18 0.32
C HIS A 54 -8.62 10.02 0.83
N TYR A 55 -9.82 9.45 0.95
CA TYR A 55 -11.00 10.25 1.23
C TYR A 55 -11.02 10.78 2.68
N PRO A 56 -11.47 12.03 2.91
CA PRO A 56 -11.54 12.62 4.24
C PRO A 56 -12.40 11.79 5.20
N TYR A 57 -11.90 11.57 6.42
CA TYR A 57 -12.55 10.72 7.43
C TYR A 57 -13.98 11.17 7.78
N ASP A 58 -14.26 12.46 7.76
CA ASP A 58 -15.57 13.07 8.05
C ASP A 58 -16.63 12.80 6.98
N ARG A 59 -16.20 12.37 5.78
CA ARG A 59 -17.09 12.04 4.66
C ARG A 59 -17.16 10.53 4.39
N GLU A 60 -16.55 9.73 5.25
CA GLU A 60 -16.48 8.29 5.08
C GLU A 60 -17.76 7.58 5.50
N ILE A 61 -18.23 6.68 4.64
CA ILE A 61 -19.37 5.79 4.91
C ILE A 61 -18.81 4.38 5.03
N GLY A 62 -19.03 3.72 6.18
CA GLY A 62 -18.37 2.46 6.50
C GLY A 62 -18.61 1.33 5.50
N SER A 63 -19.81 1.22 4.93
CA SER A 63 -20.11 0.25 3.87
C SER A 63 -19.31 0.52 2.59
N PHE A 64 -19.13 1.78 2.20
CA PHE A 64 -18.33 2.15 1.02
C PHE A 64 -16.82 1.94 1.27
N ILE A 65 -16.33 2.18 2.48
CA ILE A 65 -14.95 1.84 2.85
C ILE A 65 -14.75 0.33 2.75
N ALA A 66 -15.63 -0.46 3.37
CA ALA A 66 -15.52 -1.92 3.38
C ALA A 66 -15.55 -2.49 1.96
N GLN A 67 -16.45 -1.97 1.11
CA GLN A 67 -16.51 -2.36 -0.31
C GLN A 67 -15.23 -2.00 -1.06
N SER A 68 -14.73 -0.77 -0.92
CA SER A 68 -13.47 -0.34 -1.58
C SER A 68 -12.28 -1.20 -1.16
N ILE A 69 -12.21 -1.63 0.10
CA ILE A 69 -11.15 -2.52 0.60
C ILE A 69 -11.33 -3.95 0.10
N PHE A 70 -12.57 -4.43 -0.03
CA PHE A 70 -12.88 -5.71 -0.65
C PHE A 70 -12.44 -5.74 -2.11
N ASP A 71 -12.82 -4.73 -2.89
CA ASP A 71 -12.45 -4.58 -4.31
C ASP A 71 -10.94 -4.50 -4.49
N THR A 72 -10.26 -3.74 -3.61
CA THR A 72 -8.79 -3.64 -3.57
C THR A 72 -8.17 -5.01 -3.32
N ARG A 73 -8.67 -5.76 -2.33
CA ARG A 73 -8.16 -7.10 -2.02
C ARG A 73 -8.30 -8.05 -3.22
N GLU A 74 -9.44 -8.03 -3.92
CA GLU A 74 -9.65 -8.83 -5.12
C GLU A 74 -8.73 -8.45 -6.26
N ARG A 75 -8.55 -7.13 -6.50
CA ARG A 75 -7.59 -6.63 -7.48
C ARG A 75 -6.18 -7.13 -7.17
N LEU A 76 -5.74 -7.04 -5.92
CA LEU A 76 -4.45 -7.55 -5.48
C LEU A 76 -4.33 -9.07 -5.70
N THR A 77 -5.40 -9.86 -5.52
CA THR A 77 -5.39 -11.30 -5.85
C THR A 77 -5.06 -11.51 -7.32
N ARG A 78 -5.80 -10.84 -8.21
CA ARG A 78 -5.67 -10.96 -9.65
C ARG A 78 -4.27 -10.56 -10.12
N ASP A 79 -3.74 -9.46 -9.61
CA ASP A 79 -2.39 -9.00 -9.95
C ASP A 79 -1.32 -10.00 -9.50
N MET A 80 -1.49 -10.66 -8.34
CA MET A 80 -0.56 -11.69 -7.86
C MET A 80 -0.60 -13.01 -8.65
N GLU A 81 -1.75 -13.37 -9.22
CA GLU A 81 -1.89 -14.56 -10.07
C GLU A 81 -1.14 -14.38 -11.40
N ALA A 82 -1.02 -13.14 -11.87
CA ALA A 82 -0.28 -12.79 -13.08
C ALA A 82 1.23 -12.57 -12.85
N LEU A 83 1.74 -12.77 -11.64
CA LEU A 83 3.14 -12.56 -11.27
C LEU A 83 3.84 -13.88 -10.95
N SER A 84 5.14 -13.94 -11.25
CA SER A 84 5.97 -15.08 -10.84
C SER A 84 6.00 -15.22 -9.32
N THR A 85 6.20 -16.44 -8.82
CA THR A 85 6.13 -16.70 -7.37
C THR A 85 7.16 -15.91 -6.57
N ASP A 86 8.32 -15.64 -7.18
CA ASP A 86 9.46 -14.98 -6.56
C ASP A 86 9.51 -13.47 -6.81
N ALA A 87 8.60 -12.94 -7.64
CA ALA A 87 8.49 -11.52 -7.95
C ALA A 87 8.43 -10.67 -6.67
N LEU A 88 9.20 -9.59 -6.65
CA LEU A 88 9.21 -8.66 -5.51
C LEU A 88 7.83 -8.03 -5.34
N LEU A 89 7.19 -7.66 -6.45
CA LEU A 89 5.86 -7.05 -6.44
C LEU A 89 4.89 -7.99 -5.73
N ARG A 90 4.89 -9.28 -6.08
CA ARG A 90 4.01 -10.28 -5.47
C ARG A 90 4.17 -10.38 -3.96
N LYS A 91 5.40 -10.29 -3.44
CA LYS A 91 5.67 -10.27 -1.98
C LYS A 91 5.06 -9.02 -1.32
N ILE A 92 5.16 -7.87 -1.98
CA ILE A 92 4.54 -6.63 -1.50
C ILE A 92 3.01 -6.74 -1.53
N LEU A 93 2.42 -7.23 -2.62
CA LEU A 93 0.97 -7.40 -2.76
C LEU A 93 0.39 -8.33 -1.70
N ARG A 94 1.10 -9.40 -1.34
CA ARG A 94 0.70 -10.30 -0.24
C ARG A 94 0.57 -9.59 1.09
N ALA A 95 1.49 -8.67 1.40
CA ALA A 95 1.47 -7.90 2.64
C ALA A 95 0.29 -6.90 2.63
N MET A 96 0.04 -6.23 1.51
CA MET A 96 -1.12 -5.35 1.33
C MET A 96 -2.44 -6.12 1.48
N GLN A 97 -2.54 -7.31 0.89
CA GLN A 97 -3.68 -8.19 1.07
C GLN A 97 -3.90 -8.61 2.53
N ALA A 98 -2.82 -8.86 3.27
CA ALA A 98 -2.91 -9.18 4.70
C ALA A 98 -3.48 -8.01 5.48
N ALA A 99 -3.10 -6.77 5.15
CA ALA A 99 -3.69 -5.57 5.72
C ALA A 99 -5.18 -5.43 5.38
N CYS A 100 -5.60 -5.72 4.13
CA CYS A 100 -7.02 -5.75 3.76
C CYS A 100 -7.81 -6.78 4.56
N ARG A 101 -7.31 -8.02 4.65
CA ARG A 101 -7.95 -9.09 5.44
C ARG A 101 -8.11 -8.67 6.89
N LYS A 102 -7.03 -8.17 7.51
CA LYS A 102 -7.06 -7.70 8.89
C LYS A 102 -8.11 -6.60 9.08
N PHE A 103 -8.18 -5.62 8.18
CA PHE A 103 -9.20 -4.58 8.27
C PHE A 103 -10.61 -5.17 8.21
N LEU A 104 -10.87 -6.06 7.24
CA LEU A 104 -12.19 -6.66 7.05
C LEU A 104 -12.57 -7.51 8.27
N ASP A 105 -11.65 -8.32 8.79
CA ASP A 105 -11.84 -9.15 9.99
C ASP A 105 -12.11 -8.30 11.23
N ASP A 106 -11.32 -7.23 11.43
CA ASP A 106 -11.51 -6.30 12.53
C ASP A 106 -12.81 -5.48 12.39
N ASN A 107 -13.48 -5.45 11.23
CA ASN A 107 -14.69 -4.65 10.98
C ASN A 107 -15.88 -5.49 10.50
N GLN A 108 -15.83 -6.81 10.70
CA GLN A 108 -17.00 -7.66 10.51
C GLN A 108 -18.12 -7.23 11.47
N SER A 109 -19.36 -7.39 10.99
CA SER A 109 -20.60 -6.92 11.61
C SER A 109 -20.51 -6.85 13.15
N PRO A 110 -20.56 -5.66 13.75
CA PRO A 110 -20.32 -5.50 15.18
C PRO A 110 -21.43 -6.19 15.98
N SER A 111 -21.05 -7.08 16.90
CA SER A 111 -21.99 -7.71 17.84
C SER A 111 -22.71 -6.70 18.74
N ALA A 112 -22.09 -5.53 18.96
CA ALA A 112 -22.64 -4.42 19.72
C ALA A 112 -23.45 -3.40 18.87
N GLY A 113 -23.65 -3.66 17.57
CA GLY A 113 -24.39 -2.77 16.66
C GLY A 113 -23.56 -1.61 16.08
N TYR A 114 -24.14 -0.90 15.10
CA TYR A 114 -23.50 0.15 14.30
C TYR A 114 -23.46 1.53 15.00
N GLY A 115 -23.02 1.56 16.26
CA GLY A 115 -22.94 2.78 17.07
C GLY A 115 -21.58 3.49 17.06
N GLN A 116 -21.42 4.49 17.94
CA GLN A 116 -20.16 5.23 18.13
C GLN A 116 -18.92 4.34 18.35
N PRO A 117 -18.99 3.24 19.13
CA PRO A 117 -17.84 2.34 19.29
C PRO A 117 -17.37 1.71 17.96
N TYR A 118 -18.32 1.34 17.10
CA TYR A 118 -18.02 0.78 15.78
C TYR A 118 -17.37 1.84 14.86
N GLN A 119 -17.88 3.07 14.87
CA GLN A 119 -17.29 4.16 14.07
C GLN A 119 -15.85 4.46 14.50
N ALA A 120 -15.59 4.53 15.81
CA ALA A 120 -14.24 4.73 16.32
C ALA A 120 -13.28 3.59 15.91
N GLN A 121 -13.74 2.34 15.99
CA GLN A 121 -12.99 1.17 15.56
C GLN A 121 -12.67 1.21 14.06
N LEU A 122 -13.68 1.50 13.24
CA LEU A 122 -13.56 1.62 11.78
C LEU A 122 -12.52 2.68 11.38
N LEU A 123 -12.56 3.86 11.99
CA LEU A 123 -11.59 4.93 11.71
C LEU A 123 -10.18 4.53 12.16
N CYS A 124 -10.05 3.89 13.33
CA CYS A 124 -8.77 3.40 13.83
C CYS A 124 -8.15 2.34 12.91
N THR A 125 -8.93 1.36 12.48
CA THR A 125 -8.46 0.30 11.58
C THR A 125 -8.19 0.83 10.18
N LEU A 126 -8.97 1.80 9.70
CA LEU A 126 -8.72 2.48 8.43
C LEU A 126 -7.40 3.24 8.45
N GLY A 127 -7.11 3.98 9.53
CA GLY A 127 -5.82 4.65 9.72
C GLY A 127 -4.64 3.67 9.69
N LYS A 128 -4.77 2.52 10.35
CA LYS A 128 -3.76 1.44 10.30
C LYS A 128 -3.56 0.91 8.88
N LEU A 129 -4.65 0.65 8.15
CA LEU A 129 -4.58 0.19 6.77
C LEU A 129 -3.89 1.22 5.88
N ARG A 130 -4.26 2.50 5.97
CA ARG A 130 -3.63 3.59 5.21
C ARG A 130 -2.14 3.70 5.49
N ALA A 131 -1.72 3.60 6.75
CA ALA A 131 -0.30 3.62 7.11
C ALA A 131 0.47 2.44 6.48
N LEU A 132 -0.07 1.23 6.56
CA LEU A 132 0.55 0.04 5.94
C LEU A 132 0.61 0.15 4.42
N PHE A 133 -0.48 0.61 3.79
CA PHE A 133 -0.52 0.85 2.35
C PHE A 133 0.50 1.91 1.93
N GLY A 134 0.62 3.02 2.65
CA GLY A 134 1.61 4.06 2.38
C GLY A 134 3.04 3.51 2.38
N ILE A 135 3.39 2.66 3.35
CA ILE A 135 4.70 1.99 3.39
C ILE A 135 4.91 1.11 2.15
N HIS A 136 3.89 0.34 1.75
CA HIS A 136 4.00 -0.54 0.59
C HIS A 136 4.02 0.20 -0.75
N ILE A 137 3.25 1.29 -0.87
CA ILE A 137 3.30 2.21 -2.01
C ILE A 137 4.71 2.79 -2.15
N ALA A 138 5.29 3.30 -1.06
CA ALA A 138 6.67 3.81 -1.08
C ALA A 138 7.69 2.74 -1.47
N ARG A 139 7.52 1.49 -0.99
CA ARG A 139 8.37 0.36 -1.38
C ARG A 139 8.26 0.04 -2.87
N ILE A 140 7.05 0.05 -3.44
CA ILE A 140 6.83 -0.18 -4.87
C ILE A 140 7.47 0.96 -5.66
N ALA A 141 7.12 2.21 -5.35
CA ALA A 141 7.65 3.39 -6.03
C ALA A 141 9.18 3.38 -6.08
N PHE A 142 9.82 3.11 -4.93
CA PHE A 142 11.27 3.03 -4.88
C PHE A 142 11.83 1.83 -5.65
N ALA A 143 11.26 0.63 -5.48
CA ALA A 143 11.80 -0.57 -6.11
C ALA A 143 11.75 -0.50 -7.64
N TYR A 144 10.70 0.11 -8.20
CA TYR A 144 10.47 0.15 -9.64
C TYR A 144 10.82 1.49 -10.29
N ASP A 145 11.38 2.44 -9.53
CA ASP A 145 11.70 3.80 -9.97
C ASP A 145 10.47 4.46 -10.64
N LEU A 146 9.40 4.56 -9.85
CA LEU A 146 8.11 5.12 -10.25
C LEU A 146 7.78 6.33 -9.38
N GLU A 147 7.19 7.34 -10.01
CA GLU A 147 6.61 8.47 -9.29
C GLU A 147 5.28 8.06 -8.63
N VAL A 148 4.97 8.71 -7.51
CA VAL A 148 3.69 8.56 -6.81
C VAL A 148 2.97 9.88 -6.88
N ASP A 149 1.78 9.88 -7.47
CA ASP A 149 0.92 11.06 -7.46
C ASP A 149 0.51 11.39 -6.03
N ALA A 150 0.75 12.62 -5.60
CA ALA A 150 0.20 13.13 -4.35
C ALA A 150 -1.32 13.28 -4.53
N CYS A 151 -2.07 12.43 -3.83
CA CYS A 151 -3.54 12.48 -3.78
C CYS A 151 -4.03 13.50 -2.76
#